data_AF-A0A1A8B152-F1
#
_entry.id   AF-A0A1A8B152-F1
#
_cell.length_a   1.000
_cell.length_b   1.000
_cell.length_c   1.000
_cell.angle_alpha   90.00
_cell.angle_beta   90.00
_cell.angle_gamma   90.00
#
_symmetry.space_group_name_H-M   'P 1'
#
loop_
_entity.id
_entity.type
_entity.pdbx_description
1 polymer ?
#
loop_
_entity_poly.entity_id
_entity_poly.type
_entity_poly.pdbx_seq_one_letter_code
_entity_poly.pdbx_strand_id
1 'polypeptide(L)'
;MRRCRLAGLFLLGGCVMVYLVFVKHHYSTHSPHSHRPPPHPQPRAHRTKPDGSSSADGDSFQYGVMFDAGSTGTRVHVFRFQLGNKEPPKLDHETFRAIKPGLSAYADDPQKCSAGLVELLDMAKSSVPPSMWIKTPVILKATAGLRLLPGQKADQLLDRVRTLFHKSPFLSRDDSVSIMDGTDEGISAWITINFLTGGLHSHGSTTVGMLDLGGGSTQITFSPRDEKTIQDSPVDSIRSFQMFSNTHTVYTHSYLGLGLMSARLAILGGPSSPAVPVGSSTELLSTCLPAEFSGTWEHADIIYTVKGQEAGTGT
;
A
#
# COMPACT_ATOMS: atom_id res chain seq x y z
N MET A 1 3.35 11.36 65.67
CA MET A 1 4.22 11.18 64.47
C MET A 1 3.53 10.27 63.44
N ARG A 2 2.72 10.82 62.51
CA ARG A 2 2.04 10.02 61.46
C ARG A 2 1.58 10.84 60.24
N ARG A 3 2.21 12.00 59.96
CA ARG A 3 1.80 12.90 58.86
C ARG A 3 2.78 13.01 57.69
N CYS A 4 4.00 12.44 57.75
CA CYS A 4 4.96 12.55 56.64
C CYS A 4 4.86 11.48 55.53
N ARG A 5 4.11 10.37 55.72
CA ARG A 5 4.03 9.31 54.70
C ARG A 5 2.92 9.50 53.66
N LEU A 6 1.93 10.36 53.94
CA LEU A 6 0.80 10.56 53.03
C LEU A 6 1.12 11.52 51.88
N ALA A 7 1.97 12.53 52.12
CA ALA A 7 2.33 13.52 51.12
C ALA A 7 3.14 12.93 49.94
N GLY A 8 4.01 11.94 50.20
CA GLY A 8 4.79 11.26 49.15
C GLY A 8 3.93 10.41 48.20
N LEU A 9 2.85 9.79 48.70
CA LEU A 9 1.93 8.99 47.89
C LEU A 9 1.07 9.84 46.95
N PHE A 10 0.66 11.04 47.38
CA PHE A 10 -0.07 11.97 46.51
C PHE A 10 0.81 12.60 45.43
N LEU A 11 2.09 12.88 45.71
CA LEU A 11 3.04 13.37 44.72
C LEU A 11 3.39 12.31 43.66
N LEU A 12 3.60 11.05 44.07
CA LEU A 12 3.81 9.93 43.13
C LEU A 12 2.56 9.63 42.30
N GLY A 13 1.36 9.64 42.90
CA GLY A 13 0.10 9.46 42.18
C GLY A 13 -0.17 10.58 41.17
N GLY A 14 0.11 11.83 41.54
CA GLY A 14 0.01 12.98 40.63
C GLY A 14 0.97 12.89 39.45
N CYS A 15 2.24 12.55 39.69
CA CYS A 15 3.23 12.36 38.62
C CYS A 15 2.86 11.22 37.68
N VAL A 16 2.33 10.10 38.19
CA VAL A 16 1.85 8.98 37.35
C VAL A 16 0.63 9.40 36.53
N MET A 17 -0.31 10.16 37.10
CA MET A 17 -1.48 10.64 36.36
C MET A 17 -1.09 11.62 35.25
N VAL A 18 -0.16 12.54 35.52
CA VAL A 18 0.39 13.47 34.51
C VAL A 18 1.18 12.71 33.44
N TYR A 19 1.98 11.70 33.81
CA TYR A 19 2.68 10.84 32.86
C TYR A 19 1.71 10.03 31.99
N LEU A 20 0.64 9.47 32.55
CA LEU A 20 -0.37 8.73 31.80
C LEU A 20 -1.20 9.65 30.88
N VAL A 21 -1.50 10.88 31.31
CA VAL A 21 -2.15 11.88 30.46
C VAL A 21 -1.20 12.35 29.36
N PHE A 22 0.09 12.55 29.66
CA PHE A 22 1.11 12.88 28.68
C PHE A 22 1.29 11.76 27.65
N VAL A 23 1.44 10.50 28.08
CA VAL A 23 1.49 9.33 27.19
C VAL A 23 0.20 9.21 26.38
N LYS A 24 -0.97 9.31 27.00
CA LYS A 24 -2.25 9.29 26.28
C LYS A 24 -2.34 10.42 25.26
N HIS A 25 -1.89 11.63 25.58
CA HIS A 25 -1.92 12.77 24.67
C HIS A 25 -0.89 12.62 23.54
N HIS A 26 0.32 12.12 23.85
CA HIS A 26 1.42 11.98 22.91
C HIS A 26 1.26 10.77 21.97
N TYR A 27 0.45 9.77 22.36
CA TYR A 27 0.08 8.63 21.52
C TYR A 27 -1.34 8.72 20.93
N SER A 28 -2.19 9.68 21.36
CA SER A 28 -3.50 9.93 20.73
C SER A 28 -3.42 10.73 19.42
N THR A 29 -2.22 10.99 18.89
CA THR A 29 -2.03 11.56 17.55
C THR A 29 -2.10 10.54 16.42
N HIS A 30 -2.33 9.26 16.71
CA HIS A 30 -2.79 8.29 15.72
C HIS A 30 -4.04 7.57 16.24
N SER A 31 -5.20 8.15 15.97
CA SER A 31 -6.38 7.31 15.81
C SER A 31 -6.10 6.33 14.67
N PRO A 32 -6.27 5.00 14.84
CA PRO A 32 -6.38 4.13 13.69
C PRO A 32 -7.63 4.59 12.94
N HIS A 33 -7.42 5.26 11.80
CA HIS A 33 -8.51 5.51 10.87
C HIS A 33 -9.05 4.14 10.49
N SER A 34 -10.19 3.77 11.09
CA SER A 34 -11.04 2.72 10.56
C SER A 34 -11.39 3.20 9.16
N HIS A 35 -10.80 2.54 8.15
CA HIS A 35 -11.03 2.86 6.77
C HIS A 35 -12.53 2.69 6.51
N ARG A 36 -13.24 3.82 6.46
CA ARG A 36 -14.66 3.86 6.14
C ARG A 36 -14.72 3.90 4.62
N PRO A 37 -15.25 2.86 3.93
CA PRO A 37 -15.45 2.95 2.50
C PRO A 37 -16.32 4.20 2.19
N PRO A 38 -16.07 4.89 1.07
CA PRO A 38 -16.79 6.11 0.73
C PRO A 38 -18.30 5.83 0.71
N PRO A 39 -19.14 6.74 1.24
CA PRO A 39 -20.58 6.53 1.28
C PRO A 39 -21.14 6.36 -0.13
N HIS A 40 -21.96 5.32 -0.31
CA HIS A 40 -22.75 5.12 -1.52
C HIS A 40 -23.61 6.37 -1.81
N PRO A 41 -23.54 6.96 -3.01
CA PRO A 41 -24.47 8.00 -3.42
C PRO A 41 -25.90 7.43 -3.45
N GLN A 42 -26.80 7.94 -2.60
CA GLN A 42 -28.22 7.64 -2.76
C GLN A 42 -28.74 8.27 -4.08
N PRO A 43 -29.59 7.57 -4.86
CA PRO A 43 -30.15 8.14 -6.07
C PRO A 43 -31.16 9.22 -5.69
N ARG A 44 -30.82 10.48 -5.99
CA ARG A 44 -31.77 11.59 -5.93
C ARG A 44 -32.73 11.44 -7.11
N ALA A 45 -34.00 11.22 -6.82
CA ALA A 45 -35.05 11.15 -7.82
C ALA A 45 -35.17 12.51 -8.55
N HIS A 46 -34.80 12.55 -9.82
CA HIS A 46 -35.32 13.54 -10.75
C HIS A 46 -35.42 12.94 -12.16
N ARG A 47 -36.67 12.85 -12.62
CA ARG A 47 -37.07 12.52 -13.99
C ARG A 47 -36.56 13.57 -14.97
N THR A 48 -35.91 13.11 -16.04
CA THR A 48 -36.21 13.50 -17.44
C THR A 48 -35.52 12.53 -18.41
N LYS A 49 -36.30 11.83 -19.25
CA LYS A 49 -35.88 11.17 -20.51
C LYS A 49 -35.92 12.23 -21.62
N PRO A 50 -35.08 12.17 -22.67
CA PRO A 50 -35.09 11.15 -23.75
C PRO A 50 -33.65 10.78 -24.22
N ASP A 51 -33.30 9.93 -25.18
CA ASP A 51 -33.84 8.83 -26.00
C ASP A 51 -32.61 8.03 -26.49
N GLY A 52 -32.77 6.78 -26.94
CA GLY A 52 -31.84 6.19 -27.94
C GLY A 52 -30.78 5.16 -27.50
N SER A 53 -31.21 3.94 -27.17
CA SER A 53 -30.67 2.63 -27.61
C SER A 53 -30.78 1.58 -26.50
N SER A 54 -31.82 0.77 -26.63
CA SER A 54 -32.05 -0.43 -25.84
C SER A 54 -31.03 -1.51 -26.23
N SER A 55 -30.03 -1.71 -25.40
CA SER A 55 -29.42 -3.04 -25.25
C SER A 55 -30.21 -3.77 -24.16
N ALA A 56 -30.93 -4.81 -24.57
CA ALA A 56 -31.49 -5.79 -23.66
C ALA A 56 -30.35 -6.60 -23.05
N ASP A 57 -29.75 -6.08 -21.98
CA ASP A 57 -29.32 -6.87 -20.82
C ASP A 57 -29.14 -5.92 -19.63
N GLY A 58 -29.46 -6.38 -18.42
CA GLY A 58 -29.54 -5.57 -17.20
C GLY A 58 -28.21 -5.10 -16.63
N ASP A 59 -27.13 -5.14 -17.41
CA ASP A 59 -25.76 -5.00 -16.94
C ASP A 59 -25.17 -3.64 -17.30
N SER A 60 -24.65 -2.95 -16.28
CA SER A 60 -23.98 -1.65 -16.43
C SER A 60 -22.48 -1.79 -16.16
N PHE A 61 -21.66 -1.05 -16.90
CA PHE A 61 -20.21 -1.08 -16.70
C PHE A 61 -19.74 0.07 -15.79
N GLN A 62 -18.81 -0.24 -14.89
CA GLN A 62 -18.05 0.74 -14.12
C GLN A 62 -16.56 0.62 -14.39
N TYR A 63 -15.86 1.73 -14.26
CA TYR A 63 -14.42 1.81 -14.49
C TYR A 63 -13.72 2.29 -13.23
N GLY A 64 -12.46 1.89 -13.05
CA GLY A 64 -11.58 2.42 -12.03
C GLY A 64 -10.15 2.49 -12.56
N VAL A 65 -9.45 3.59 -12.30
CA VAL A 65 -8.06 3.80 -12.70
C VAL A 65 -7.18 3.77 -11.46
N MET A 66 -6.28 2.80 -11.38
CA MET A 66 -5.40 2.57 -10.25
C MET A 66 -3.94 2.69 -10.68
N PHE A 67 -3.22 3.62 -10.08
CA PHE A 67 -1.79 3.77 -10.23
C PHE A 67 -1.07 3.10 -9.06
N ASP A 68 -0.13 2.23 -9.39
CA ASP A 68 0.84 1.67 -8.45
C ASP A 68 2.19 2.37 -8.67
N ALA A 69 2.62 3.14 -7.67
CA ALA A 69 3.91 3.84 -7.67
C ALA A 69 4.93 3.06 -6.85
N GLY A 70 5.60 2.11 -7.51
CA GLY A 70 6.73 1.36 -6.97
C GLY A 70 8.07 2.09 -7.06
N SER A 71 9.08 1.53 -6.38
CA SER A 71 10.46 2.02 -6.45
C SER A 71 11.11 1.84 -7.82
N THR A 72 10.80 0.74 -8.50
CA THR A 72 11.44 0.36 -9.78
C THR A 72 10.64 0.78 -11.01
N GLY A 73 9.41 1.26 -10.83
CA GLY A 73 8.54 1.66 -11.92
C GLY A 73 7.18 2.13 -11.42
N THR A 74 6.46 2.85 -12.28
CA THR A 74 5.08 3.28 -12.04
C THR A 74 4.17 2.59 -13.04
N ARG A 75 3.04 2.08 -12.56
CA ARG A 75 2.09 1.29 -13.33
C ARG A 75 0.72 1.94 -13.25
N VAL A 76 -0.08 1.77 -14.30
CA VAL A 76 -1.50 2.09 -14.29
C VAL A 76 -2.30 0.87 -14.73
N HIS A 77 -3.38 0.62 -13.99
CA HIS A 77 -4.38 -0.40 -14.25
C HIS A 77 -5.71 0.31 -14.46
N VAL A 78 -6.36 0.02 -15.59
CA VAL A 78 -7.71 0.49 -15.89
C VAL A 78 -8.62 -0.72 -15.84
N PHE A 79 -9.39 -0.83 -14.76
CA PHE A 79 -10.33 -1.93 -14.57
C PHE A 79 -11.70 -1.55 -15.14
N ARG A 80 -12.32 -2.48 -15.86
CA ARG A 80 -13.72 -2.45 -16.29
C ARG A 80 -14.46 -3.57 -15.56
N PHE A 81 -15.43 -3.19 -14.74
CA PHE A 81 -16.30 -4.11 -14.01
C PHE A 81 -17.68 -4.14 -14.63
N GLN A 82 -18.22 -5.34 -14.81
CA GLN A 82 -19.62 -5.58 -15.13
C GLN A 82 -20.42 -5.65 -13.83
N LEU A 83 -21.45 -4.83 -13.72
CA LEU A 83 -22.37 -4.81 -12.59
C LEU A 83 -23.63 -5.56 -12.96
N GLY A 84 -23.89 -6.66 -12.27
CA GLY A 84 -25.18 -7.36 -12.29
C GLY A 84 -26.14 -6.86 -11.22
N ASN A 85 -27.42 -7.20 -11.36
CA ASN A 85 -28.43 -6.90 -10.35
C ASN A 85 -28.21 -7.76 -9.09
N LYS A 86 -27.80 -7.11 -7.98
CA LYS A 86 -27.58 -7.72 -6.65
C LYS A 86 -26.45 -8.77 -6.58
N GLU A 87 -25.65 -8.94 -7.63
CA GLU A 87 -24.44 -9.77 -7.61
C GLU A 87 -23.20 -8.90 -7.35
N PRO A 88 -22.12 -9.47 -6.77
CA PRO A 88 -20.84 -8.79 -6.73
C PRO A 88 -20.35 -8.42 -8.13
N PRO A 89 -19.66 -7.27 -8.31
CA PRO A 89 -19.08 -6.87 -9.59
C PRO A 89 -18.16 -7.96 -10.15
N LYS A 90 -18.22 -8.20 -11.46
CA LYS A 90 -17.31 -9.11 -12.15
C LYS A 90 -16.26 -8.30 -12.90
N LEU A 91 -14.99 -8.66 -12.78
CA LEU A 91 -13.95 -8.05 -13.59
C LEU A 91 -14.12 -8.54 -15.03
N ASP A 92 -14.42 -7.63 -15.93
CA ASP A 92 -14.66 -7.93 -17.33
C ASP A 92 -13.41 -7.66 -18.18
N HIS A 93 -12.70 -6.56 -17.92
CA HIS A 93 -11.46 -6.26 -18.61
C HIS A 93 -10.47 -5.44 -17.76
N GLU A 94 -9.18 -5.61 -18.03
CA GLU A 94 -8.10 -4.82 -17.46
C GLU A 94 -7.18 -4.33 -18.57
N THR A 95 -6.94 -3.03 -18.62
CA THR A 95 -5.85 -2.46 -19.42
C THR A 95 -4.69 -2.08 -18.51
N PHE A 96 -3.48 -2.53 -18.86
CA PHE A 96 -2.27 -2.34 -18.06
C PHE A 96 -1.17 -1.62 -18.85
N ARG A 97 -0.47 -0.68 -18.20
CA ARG A 97 0.78 -0.10 -18.72
C ARG A 97 1.74 0.23 -17.58
N ALA A 98 3.03 0.03 -17.84
CA ALA A 98 4.10 0.33 -16.90
C ALA A 98 5.18 1.19 -17.56
N ILE A 99 5.77 2.10 -16.78
CA ILE A 99 6.91 2.93 -17.16
C ILE A 99 8.03 2.81 -16.13
N LYS A 100 9.24 3.16 -16.57
CA LYS A 100 10.44 3.28 -15.73
C LYS A 100 11.10 4.64 -15.99
N PRO A 101 11.82 5.22 -15.01
CA PRO A 101 11.98 4.75 -13.63
C PRO A 101 10.71 4.98 -12.77
N GLY A 102 10.73 4.47 -11.52
CA GLY A 102 9.65 4.67 -10.55
C GLY A 102 9.60 6.08 -9.98
N LEU A 103 8.55 6.40 -9.22
CA LEU A 103 8.30 7.75 -8.71
C LEU A 103 9.41 8.24 -7.75
N SER A 104 10.04 7.32 -7.00
CA SER A 104 11.13 7.65 -6.08
C SER A 104 12.40 8.15 -6.78
N ALA A 105 12.63 7.80 -8.06
CA ALA A 105 13.78 8.28 -8.82
C ALA A 105 13.72 9.80 -9.10
N TYR A 106 12.55 10.41 -8.95
CA TYR A 106 12.33 11.84 -9.13
C TYR A 106 12.32 12.61 -7.81
N ALA A 107 12.77 12.01 -6.70
CA ALA A 107 12.69 12.61 -5.36
C ALA A 107 13.42 13.95 -5.23
N ASP A 108 14.45 14.19 -6.05
CA ASP A 108 15.18 15.47 -6.08
C ASP A 108 14.61 16.48 -7.10
N ASP A 109 13.78 16.03 -8.03
CA ASP A 109 13.13 16.87 -9.03
C ASP A 109 11.71 16.36 -9.35
N PRO A 110 10.73 16.65 -8.47
CA PRO A 110 9.36 16.16 -8.63
C PRO A 110 8.68 16.60 -9.94
N GLN A 111 9.17 17.63 -10.63
CA GLN A 111 8.56 18.05 -11.90
C GLN A 111 8.79 17.02 -13.01
N LYS A 112 9.94 16.31 -12.99
CA LYS A 112 10.30 15.33 -14.02
C LYS A 112 9.36 14.12 -14.07
N CYS A 113 8.68 13.77 -12.97
CA CYS A 113 7.74 12.65 -12.98
C CYS A 113 6.47 12.93 -13.82
N SER A 114 6.20 14.20 -14.13
CA SER A 114 4.95 14.62 -14.78
C SER A 114 4.75 14.00 -16.16
N ALA A 115 5.80 13.94 -16.98
CA ALA A 115 5.70 13.46 -18.35
C ALA A 115 5.22 12.00 -18.39
N GLY A 116 5.84 11.15 -17.57
CA GLY A 116 5.45 9.73 -17.47
C GLY A 116 4.04 9.54 -16.88
N LEU A 117 3.67 10.32 -15.86
CA LEU A 117 2.31 10.25 -15.29
C LEU A 117 1.24 10.71 -16.28
N VAL A 118 1.53 11.72 -17.09
CA VAL A 118 0.63 12.18 -18.17
C VAL A 118 0.49 11.11 -19.25
N GLU A 119 1.58 10.46 -19.66
CA GLU A 119 1.53 9.33 -20.61
C GLU A 119 0.61 8.19 -20.12
N LEU A 120 0.69 7.85 -18.83
CA LEU A 120 -0.18 6.85 -18.21
C LEU A 120 -1.64 7.32 -18.10
N LEU A 121 -1.88 8.58 -17.78
CA LEU A 121 -3.23 9.18 -17.77
C LEU A 121 -3.84 9.22 -19.18
N ASP A 122 -3.04 9.47 -20.21
CA ASP A 122 -3.47 9.48 -21.61
C ASP A 122 -3.90 8.08 -22.05
N MET A 123 -3.15 7.04 -21.63
CA MET A 123 -3.58 5.65 -21.83
C MET A 123 -4.93 5.40 -21.14
N ALA A 124 -5.08 5.81 -19.87
CA ALA A 124 -6.34 5.63 -19.15
C ALA A 124 -7.52 6.34 -19.83
N LYS A 125 -7.33 7.55 -20.35
CA LYS A 125 -8.34 8.28 -21.13
C LYS A 125 -8.71 7.55 -22.42
N SER A 126 -7.77 6.87 -23.07
CA SER A 126 -8.04 6.08 -24.28
C SER A 126 -8.85 4.80 -24.00
N SER A 127 -8.69 4.21 -22.81
CA SER A 127 -9.40 2.99 -22.40
C SER A 127 -10.80 3.25 -21.83
N VAL A 128 -11.03 4.41 -21.21
CA VAL A 128 -12.32 4.75 -20.58
C VAL A 128 -13.16 5.63 -21.54
N PRO A 129 -14.43 5.28 -21.81
CA PRO A 129 -15.30 6.13 -22.63
C PRO A 129 -15.42 7.57 -22.07
N PRO A 130 -15.39 8.62 -22.90
CA PRO A 130 -15.42 10.01 -22.43
C PRO A 130 -16.61 10.35 -21.52
N SER A 131 -17.78 9.75 -21.77
CA SER A 131 -18.99 9.92 -20.95
C SER A 131 -18.85 9.39 -19.52
N MET A 132 -17.85 8.53 -19.26
CA MET A 132 -17.61 7.89 -17.98
C MET A 132 -16.47 8.53 -17.18
N TRP A 133 -15.68 9.44 -17.77
CA TRP A 133 -14.50 10.03 -17.10
C TRP A 133 -14.84 10.66 -15.75
N ILE A 134 -15.86 11.52 -15.70
CA ILE A 134 -16.25 12.24 -14.47
C ILE A 134 -16.73 11.34 -13.32
N LYS A 135 -17.09 10.08 -13.63
CA LYS A 135 -17.54 9.08 -12.64
C LYS A 135 -16.46 8.05 -12.30
N THR A 136 -15.38 8.02 -13.08
CA THR A 136 -14.33 7.00 -12.95
C THR A 136 -13.30 7.48 -11.94
N PRO A 137 -13.16 6.83 -10.78
CA PRO A 137 -12.15 7.19 -9.80
C PRO A 137 -10.75 6.97 -10.36
N VAL A 138 -9.87 7.93 -10.12
CA VAL A 138 -8.43 7.78 -10.31
C VAL A 138 -7.74 7.82 -8.95
N ILE A 139 -6.94 6.79 -8.67
CA ILE A 139 -6.28 6.57 -7.38
C ILE A 139 -4.82 6.23 -7.66
N LEU A 140 -3.90 6.76 -6.84
CA LEU A 140 -2.50 6.37 -6.80
C LEU A 140 -2.15 5.93 -5.40
N LYS A 141 -1.55 4.75 -5.31
CA LYS A 141 -0.97 4.24 -4.07
C LYS A 141 0.51 3.99 -4.28
N ALA A 142 1.32 4.71 -3.51
CA ALA A 142 2.77 4.51 -3.49
C ALA A 142 3.14 3.44 -2.46
N THR A 143 4.14 2.63 -2.77
CA THR A 143 4.58 1.51 -1.93
C THR A 143 5.84 1.86 -1.13
N ALA A 144 6.50 0.83 -0.55
CA ALA A 144 7.64 0.97 0.36
C ALA A 144 8.76 1.90 -0.14
N GLY A 145 9.00 1.97 -1.46
CA GLY A 145 10.04 2.84 -2.02
C GLY A 145 9.90 4.32 -1.66
N LEU A 146 8.67 4.84 -1.61
CA LEU A 146 8.42 6.23 -1.24
C LEU A 146 8.41 6.43 0.28
N ARG A 147 8.05 5.39 1.07
CA ARG A 147 8.11 5.43 2.55
C ARG A 147 9.52 5.70 3.07
N LEU A 148 10.54 5.28 2.32
CA LEU A 148 11.95 5.38 2.70
C LEU A 148 12.62 6.71 2.29
N LEU A 149 11.93 7.59 1.56
CA LEU A 149 12.50 8.87 1.16
C LEU A 149 12.64 9.81 2.37
N PRO A 150 13.76 10.54 2.50
CA PRO A 150 13.97 11.45 3.63
C PRO A 150 13.19 12.76 3.47
N GLY A 151 12.81 13.36 4.60
CA GLY A 151 12.20 14.69 4.66
C GLY A 151 10.85 14.78 3.95
N GLN A 152 10.59 15.90 3.26
CA GLN A 152 9.33 16.18 2.56
C GLN A 152 9.31 15.72 1.10
N LYS A 153 10.32 14.96 0.64
CA LYS A 153 10.45 14.57 -0.77
C LYS A 153 9.26 13.74 -1.26
N ALA A 154 8.80 12.80 -0.42
CA ALA A 154 7.63 11.99 -0.74
C ALA A 154 6.37 12.86 -0.88
N ASP A 155 6.14 13.80 0.04
CA ASP A 155 4.97 14.69 0.00
C ASP A 155 4.97 15.57 -1.25
N GLN A 156 6.12 16.14 -1.61
CA GLN A 156 6.26 16.96 -2.82
C GLN A 156 5.96 16.17 -4.10
N LEU A 157 6.39 14.91 -4.18
CA LEU A 157 6.04 14.01 -5.28
C LEU A 157 4.53 13.74 -5.33
N LEU A 158 3.92 13.43 -4.18
CA LEU A 158 2.49 13.15 -4.11
C LEU A 158 1.64 14.38 -4.41
N ASP A 159 2.05 15.57 -3.98
CA ASP A 159 1.38 16.84 -4.33
C ASP A 159 1.41 17.12 -5.83
N ARG A 160 2.52 16.75 -6.49
CA ARG A 160 2.61 16.84 -7.93
C ARG A 160 1.62 15.89 -8.62
N VAL A 161 1.53 14.65 -8.15
CA VAL A 161 0.53 13.68 -8.64
C VAL A 161 -0.88 14.20 -8.42
N ARG A 162 -1.21 14.70 -7.21
CA ARG A 162 -2.53 15.29 -6.90
C ARG A 162 -2.87 16.38 -7.89
N THR A 163 -1.94 17.28 -8.19
CA THR A 163 -2.14 18.36 -9.16
C THR A 163 -2.48 17.83 -10.55
N LEU A 164 -1.81 16.76 -11.00
CA LEU A 164 -2.09 16.15 -12.30
C LEU A 164 -3.45 15.45 -12.32
N PHE A 165 -3.83 14.75 -11.24
CA PHE A 165 -5.12 14.07 -11.15
C PHE A 165 -6.28 15.07 -11.12
N HIS A 166 -6.16 16.18 -10.39
CA HIS A 166 -7.17 17.25 -10.38
C HIS A 166 -7.33 17.95 -11.75
N LYS A 167 -6.28 17.98 -12.58
CA LYS A 167 -6.34 18.50 -13.95
C LYS A 167 -6.89 17.48 -14.95
N SER A 168 -6.95 16.20 -14.56
CA SER A 168 -7.50 15.14 -15.41
C SER A 168 -9.04 15.18 -15.37
N PRO A 169 -9.73 14.59 -16.36
CA PRO A 169 -11.19 14.52 -16.37
C PRO A 169 -11.76 13.46 -15.42
N PHE A 170 -10.90 12.68 -14.76
CA PHE A 170 -11.29 11.61 -13.85
C PHE A 170 -11.69 12.13 -12.48
N LEU A 171 -12.49 11.33 -11.75
CA LEU A 171 -12.86 11.64 -10.38
C LEU A 171 -11.67 11.44 -9.44
N SER A 172 -11.08 12.53 -8.97
CA SER A 172 -10.04 12.53 -7.94
C SER A 172 -10.56 13.18 -6.66
N ARG A 173 -10.29 12.55 -5.51
CA ARG A 173 -10.56 13.07 -4.17
C ARG A 173 -9.25 13.38 -3.46
N ASP A 174 -9.31 14.02 -2.30
CA ASP A 174 -8.11 14.36 -1.51
C ASP A 174 -7.30 13.12 -1.08
N ASP A 175 -8.00 12.00 -0.85
CA ASP A 175 -7.43 10.70 -0.45
C ASP A 175 -7.07 9.78 -1.63
N SER A 176 -7.28 10.25 -2.88
CA SER A 176 -6.93 9.50 -4.09
C SER A 176 -5.43 9.22 -4.19
N VAL A 177 -4.59 10.09 -3.63
CA VAL A 177 -3.14 9.99 -3.75
C VAL A 177 -2.53 9.89 -2.35
N SER A 178 -2.01 8.71 -2.03
CA SER A 178 -1.36 8.48 -0.74
C SER A 178 -0.29 7.40 -0.84
N ILE A 179 0.57 7.35 0.17
CA ILE A 179 1.38 6.17 0.43
C ILE A 179 0.45 5.13 1.06
N MET A 180 0.48 3.90 0.57
CA MET A 180 -0.26 2.79 1.17
C MET A 180 0.50 2.32 2.40
N ASP A 181 -0.19 1.93 3.47
CA ASP A 181 0.44 1.24 4.59
C ASP A 181 0.73 -0.23 4.23
N GLY A 182 1.75 -0.85 4.85
CA GLY A 182 2.10 -2.24 4.56
C GLY A 182 0.99 -3.23 4.91
N THR A 183 0.19 -2.97 5.95
CA THR A 183 -0.95 -3.83 6.30
C THR A 183 -2.11 -3.68 5.32
N ASP A 184 -2.35 -2.46 4.82
CA ASP A 184 -3.37 -2.18 3.80
C ASP A 184 -2.99 -2.79 2.44
N GLU A 185 -1.70 -2.83 2.11
CA GLU A 185 -1.14 -3.57 0.97
C GLU A 185 -1.46 -5.06 1.09
N GLY A 186 -1.22 -5.63 2.28
CA GLY A 186 -1.59 -7.00 2.61
C GLY A 186 -3.09 -7.30 2.41
N ILE A 187 -3.95 -6.45 2.98
CA ILE A 187 -5.41 -6.59 2.86
C ILE A 187 -5.85 -6.47 1.39
N SER A 188 -5.30 -5.53 0.63
CA SER A 188 -5.66 -5.30 -0.76
C SER A 188 -5.31 -6.51 -1.65
N ALA A 189 -4.12 -7.10 -1.45
CA ALA A 189 -3.72 -8.32 -2.13
C ALA A 189 -4.59 -9.52 -1.74
N TRP A 190 -4.96 -9.64 -0.46
CA TRP A 190 -5.89 -10.67 0.00
C TRP A 190 -7.29 -10.53 -0.60
N ILE A 191 -7.82 -9.30 -0.67
CA ILE A 191 -9.09 -9.01 -1.33
C ILE A 191 -9.00 -9.40 -2.81
N THR A 192 -7.90 -9.05 -3.48
CA THR A 192 -7.70 -9.35 -4.91
C THR A 192 -7.76 -10.85 -5.18
N ILE A 193 -7.00 -11.66 -4.43
CA ILE A 193 -6.99 -13.10 -4.69
C ILE A 193 -8.32 -13.76 -4.34
N ASN A 194 -9.00 -13.32 -3.27
CA ASN A 194 -10.30 -13.86 -2.88
C ASN A 194 -11.44 -13.36 -3.78
N PHE A 195 -11.29 -12.19 -4.39
CA PHE A 195 -12.18 -11.73 -5.46
C PHE A 195 -12.05 -12.64 -6.68
N LEU A 196 -10.83 -12.87 -7.16
CA LEU A 196 -10.57 -13.68 -8.35
C LEU A 196 -10.89 -15.16 -8.17
N THR A 197 -10.64 -15.72 -6.98
CA THR A 197 -10.89 -17.14 -6.67
C THR A 197 -12.30 -17.43 -6.18
N GLY A 198 -13.16 -16.42 -6.06
CA GLY A 198 -14.55 -16.60 -5.69
C GLY A 198 -14.85 -16.46 -4.19
N GLY A 199 -13.83 -16.44 -3.33
CA GLY A 199 -13.94 -16.44 -1.87
C GLY A 199 -14.72 -15.28 -1.24
N LEU A 200 -14.98 -14.19 -1.96
CA LEU A 200 -15.76 -13.04 -1.46
C LEU A 200 -17.25 -13.05 -1.84
N HIS A 201 -17.70 -13.94 -2.73
CA HIS A 201 -19.02 -13.81 -3.35
C HIS A 201 -20.19 -14.27 -2.49
N SER A 202 -19.96 -15.19 -1.55
CA SER A 202 -21.02 -15.74 -0.71
C SER A 202 -20.60 -15.93 0.74
N HIS A 203 -21.58 -15.86 1.63
CA HIS A 203 -21.38 -16.10 3.05
C HIS A 203 -20.92 -17.55 3.28
N GLY A 204 -19.83 -17.73 4.02
CA GLY A 204 -19.25 -19.06 4.28
C GLY A 204 -18.37 -19.61 3.16
N SER A 205 -18.11 -18.84 2.10
CA SER A 205 -17.07 -19.20 1.12
C SER A 205 -15.72 -19.35 1.80
N THR A 206 -15.00 -20.40 1.40
CA THR A 206 -13.61 -20.60 1.83
C THR A 206 -12.71 -19.56 1.18
N THR A 207 -12.05 -18.77 2.01
CA THR A 207 -11.02 -17.83 1.55
C THR A 207 -9.64 -18.48 1.55
N VAL A 208 -8.77 -18.02 0.66
CA VAL A 208 -7.35 -18.39 0.66
C VAL A 208 -6.53 -17.35 1.41
N GLY A 209 -5.42 -17.80 1.99
CA GLY A 209 -4.39 -16.90 2.52
C GLY A 209 -3.57 -16.29 1.38
N MET A 210 -2.93 -15.16 1.67
CA MET A 210 -2.10 -14.41 0.75
C MET A 210 -0.75 -14.15 1.41
N LEU A 211 0.32 -14.34 0.64
CA LEU A 211 1.68 -14.00 1.01
C LEU A 211 2.32 -13.25 -0.17
N ASP A 212 2.83 -12.05 0.08
CA ASP A 212 3.42 -11.18 -0.94
C ASP A 212 4.85 -10.83 -0.57
N LEU A 213 5.80 -11.16 -1.45
CA LEU A 213 7.22 -10.86 -1.30
C LEU A 213 7.57 -9.67 -2.19
N GLY A 214 7.35 -8.47 -1.65
CA GLY A 214 7.71 -7.22 -2.30
C GLY A 214 9.21 -6.95 -2.30
N GLY A 215 9.62 -5.80 -2.85
CA GLY A 215 11.03 -5.40 -2.87
C GLY A 215 11.60 -5.02 -1.50
N GLY A 216 10.81 -4.28 -0.71
CA GLY A 216 11.22 -3.75 0.59
C GLY A 216 10.55 -4.37 1.82
N SER A 217 9.46 -5.11 1.63
CA SER A 217 8.71 -5.79 2.70
C SER A 217 8.12 -7.11 2.23
N THR A 218 7.75 -7.95 3.18
CA THR A 218 6.92 -9.14 2.95
C THR A 218 5.62 -9.00 3.73
N GLN A 219 4.50 -9.32 3.10
CA GLN A 219 3.17 -9.26 3.70
C GLN A 219 2.57 -10.67 3.81
N ILE A 220 1.81 -10.88 4.88
CA ILE A 220 0.98 -12.07 5.06
C ILE A 220 -0.43 -11.61 5.45
N THR A 221 -1.44 -12.19 4.85
CA THR A 221 -2.83 -11.91 5.20
C THR A 221 -3.72 -13.14 5.03
N PHE A 222 -4.53 -13.47 6.03
CA PHE A 222 -5.46 -14.60 5.96
C PHE A 222 -6.62 -14.42 6.93
N SER A 223 -7.74 -15.10 6.68
CA SER A 223 -8.83 -15.21 7.66
C SER A 223 -8.50 -16.27 8.72
N PRO A 224 -8.34 -15.90 10.01
CA PRO A 224 -8.07 -16.86 11.07
C PRO A 224 -9.26 -17.83 11.25
N ARG A 225 -8.97 -19.11 11.47
CA ARG A 225 -10.00 -20.14 11.74
C ARG A 225 -10.16 -20.46 13.22
N ASP A 226 -9.10 -20.24 14.00
CA ASP A 226 -9.08 -20.48 15.44
C ASP A 226 -9.25 -19.16 16.18
N GLU A 227 -10.21 -19.09 17.10
CA GLU A 227 -10.43 -17.93 17.96
C GLU A 227 -9.19 -17.57 18.77
N LYS A 228 -8.37 -18.57 19.13
CA LYS A 228 -7.12 -18.34 19.85
C LYS A 228 -6.13 -17.50 19.03
N THR A 229 -6.10 -17.68 17.71
CA THR A 229 -5.26 -16.83 16.84
C THR A 229 -5.69 -15.37 16.90
N ILE A 230 -6.99 -15.10 17.01
CA ILE A 230 -7.52 -13.74 17.13
C ILE A 230 -7.16 -13.14 18.49
N GLN A 231 -7.27 -13.93 19.56
CA GLN A 231 -6.99 -13.49 20.94
C GLN A 231 -5.50 -13.26 21.21
N ASP A 232 -4.64 -14.12 20.69
CA ASP A 232 -3.18 -14.07 20.93
C ASP A 232 -2.45 -13.11 19.98
N SER A 233 -3.09 -12.67 18.89
CA SER A 233 -2.50 -11.73 17.95
C SER A 233 -2.47 -10.29 18.50
N PRO A 234 -1.45 -9.49 18.13
CA PRO A 234 -1.48 -8.06 18.40
C PRO A 234 -2.76 -7.43 17.82
N VAL A 235 -3.37 -6.51 18.56
CA VAL A 235 -4.64 -5.86 18.18
C VAL A 235 -4.57 -5.26 16.78
N ASP A 236 -3.45 -4.60 16.44
CA ASP A 236 -3.26 -3.94 15.15
C ASP A 236 -3.11 -4.92 13.97
N SER A 237 -2.84 -6.20 14.25
CA SER A 237 -2.73 -7.26 13.23
C SER A 237 -4.07 -7.89 12.88
N ILE A 238 -5.13 -7.66 13.66
CA ILE A 238 -6.49 -8.12 13.33
C ILE A 238 -7.28 -6.95 12.76
N ARG A 239 -7.77 -7.12 11.53
CA ARG A 239 -8.51 -6.08 10.81
C ARG A 239 -9.84 -6.64 10.34
N SER A 240 -10.90 -5.86 10.58
CA SER A 240 -12.25 -6.16 10.10
C SER A 240 -12.71 -5.10 9.13
N PHE A 241 -13.28 -5.52 8.01
CA PHE A 241 -13.84 -4.63 7.00
C PHE A 241 -15.05 -5.29 6.32
N GLN A 242 -15.93 -4.45 5.79
CA GLN A 242 -17.08 -4.91 5.01
C GLN A 242 -16.70 -4.95 3.54
N MET A 243 -16.95 -6.09 2.90
CA MET A 243 -16.82 -6.25 1.46
C MET A 243 -18.09 -6.92 0.93
N PHE A 244 -18.74 -6.27 -0.04
CA PHE A 244 -20.08 -6.65 -0.50
C PHE A 244 -21.07 -6.78 0.68
N SER A 245 -21.72 -7.94 0.83
CA SER A 245 -22.68 -8.22 1.90
C SER A 245 -22.05 -8.83 3.16
N ASN A 246 -20.72 -9.02 3.19
CA ASN A 246 -20.05 -9.78 4.25
C ASN A 246 -19.05 -8.92 5.01
N THR A 247 -18.95 -9.15 6.33
CA THR A 247 -17.84 -8.64 7.13
C THR A 247 -16.74 -9.69 7.16
N HIS A 248 -15.54 -9.30 6.76
CA HIS A 248 -14.37 -10.16 6.81
C HIS A 248 -13.46 -9.71 7.95
N THR A 249 -13.00 -10.67 8.75
CA THR A 249 -11.95 -10.48 9.74
C THR A 249 -10.71 -11.23 9.27
N VAL A 250 -9.60 -10.51 9.18
CA VAL A 250 -8.32 -11.04 8.71
C VAL A 250 -7.21 -10.74 9.70
N TYR A 251 -6.26 -11.65 9.82
CA TYR A 251 -4.94 -11.36 10.31
C TYR A 251 -4.13 -10.75 9.14
N THR A 252 -3.41 -9.67 9.39
CA THR A 252 -2.49 -9.06 8.43
C THR A 252 -1.22 -8.59 9.15
N HIS A 253 -0.08 -8.80 8.51
CA HIS A 253 1.19 -8.26 8.98
C HIS A 253 2.11 -7.91 7.80
N SER A 254 2.92 -6.87 7.99
CA SER A 254 3.91 -6.41 7.02
C SER A 254 5.28 -6.34 7.67
N TYR A 255 6.19 -7.21 7.25
CA TYR A 255 7.57 -7.25 7.70
C TYR A 255 8.44 -6.33 6.82
N LEU A 256 8.58 -5.07 7.25
CA LEU A 256 9.48 -4.12 6.59
C LEU A 256 10.94 -4.57 6.70
N GLY A 257 11.72 -4.42 5.63
CA GLY A 257 13.11 -4.88 5.55
C GLY A 257 13.25 -6.35 5.15
N LEU A 258 12.17 -7.14 5.18
CA LEU A 258 12.15 -8.55 4.76
C LEU A 258 11.61 -8.73 3.34
N GLY A 259 11.64 -7.70 2.51
CA GLY A 259 11.38 -7.83 1.06
C GLY A 259 12.58 -8.39 0.31
N LEU A 260 12.40 -8.84 -0.93
CA LEU A 260 13.43 -9.52 -1.72
C LEU A 260 14.75 -8.74 -1.82
N MET A 261 14.70 -7.43 -2.11
CA MET A 261 15.91 -6.62 -2.28
C MET A 261 16.51 -6.22 -0.93
N SER A 262 15.68 -5.86 0.05
CA SER A 262 16.15 -5.52 1.41
C SER A 262 16.76 -6.73 2.13
N ALA A 263 16.14 -7.89 2.01
CA ALA A 263 16.66 -9.16 2.54
C ALA A 263 17.97 -9.53 1.84
N ARG A 264 18.07 -9.36 0.51
CA ARG A 264 19.34 -9.56 -0.22
C ARG A 264 20.43 -8.64 0.32
N LEU A 265 20.17 -7.34 0.49
CA LEU A 265 21.15 -6.41 1.05
C LEU A 265 21.61 -6.87 2.45
N ALA A 266 20.67 -7.23 3.32
CA ALA A 266 20.97 -7.69 4.68
C ALA A 266 21.80 -9.00 4.70
N ILE A 267 21.41 -9.99 3.88
CA ILE A 267 22.11 -11.28 3.75
C ILE A 267 23.52 -11.11 3.18
N LEU A 268 23.71 -10.12 2.29
CA LEU A 268 25.02 -9.79 1.73
C LEU A 268 25.90 -8.96 2.70
N GLY A 269 25.46 -8.69 3.93
CA GLY A 269 26.23 -7.90 4.91
C GLY A 269 26.16 -6.40 4.66
N GLY A 270 25.16 -5.94 3.91
CA GLY A 270 24.94 -4.53 3.65
C GLY A 270 24.52 -3.73 4.90
N PRO A 271 24.68 -2.40 4.87
CA PRO A 271 24.37 -1.55 6.01
C PRO A 271 22.88 -1.53 6.34
N SER A 272 22.56 -1.47 7.63
CA SER A 272 21.18 -1.40 8.12
C SER A 272 20.49 -0.04 7.88
N SER A 273 21.22 0.97 7.41
CA SER A 273 20.73 2.34 7.17
C SER A 273 21.33 2.94 5.89
N PRO A 274 20.62 3.79 5.13
CA PRO A 274 21.04 4.29 3.80
C PRO A 274 22.19 5.31 3.82
N ALA A 275 22.89 5.50 4.94
CA ALA A 275 23.88 6.57 5.10
C ALA A 275 25.27 6.22 4.51
N VAL A 276 25.29 5.60 3.33
CA VAL A 276 26.53 5.39 2.57
C VAL A 276 26.67 6.56 1.57
N PRO A 277 27.82 7.25 1.51
CA PRO A 277 28.03 8.32 0.53
C PRO A 277 27.84 7.80 -0.90
N VAL A 278 27.02 8.53 -1.66
CA VAL A 278 26.77 8.30 -3.09
C VAL A 278 28.11 8.27 -3.84
N GLY A 279 28.36 7.21 -4.62
CA GLY A 279 29.59 7.04 -5.38
C GLY A 279 30.72 6.28 -4.66
N SER A 280 30.48 5.74 -3.46
CA SER A 280 31.44 4.84 -2.81
C SER A 280 31.25 3.39 -3.26
N SER A 281 32.31 2.80 -3.82
CA SER A 281 32.40 1.35 -4.01
C SER A 281 32.43 0.68 -2.63
N THR A 282 31.36 -0.02 -2.26
CA THR A 282 31.29 -0.78 -1.01
C THR A 282 31.48 -2.27 -1.30
N GLU A 283 32.43 -2.89 -0.60
CA GLU A 283 32.64 -4.33 -0.67
C GLU A 283 31.71 -5.04 0.32
N LEU A 284 31.01 -6.06 -0.16
CA LEU A 284 30.09 -6.90 0.60
C LEU A 284 30.60 -8.34 0.61
N LEU A 285 30.81 -8.90 1.79
CA LEU A 285 31.24 -10.28 2.00
C LEU A 285 30.07 -11.10 2.54
N SER A 286 29.75 -12.22 1.89
CA SER A 286 28.61 -13.06 2.29
C SER A 286 28.96 -14.54 2.30
N THR A 287 28.62 -15.22 3.38
CA THR A 287 28.68 -16.69 3.50
C THR A 287 27.57 -17.40 2.73
N CYS A 288 26.59 -16.65 2.21
CA CYS A 288 25.53 -17.19 1.35
C CYS A 288 25.96 -17.34 -0.12
N LEU A 289 27.21 -17.02 -0.44
CA LEU A 289 27.79 -17.14 -1.78
C LEU A 289 29.05 -18.02 -1.73
N PRO A 290 29.35 -18.79 -2.80
CA PRO A 290 30.58 -19.59 -2.88
C PRO A 290 31.83 -18.71 -2.72
N ALA A 291 32.88 -19.21 -2.06
CA ALA A 291 34.07 -18.42 -1.71
C ALA A 291 34.79 -17.81 -2.94
N GLU A 292 34.70 -18.48 -4.08
CA GLU A 292 35.24 -18.04 -5.37
C GLU A 292 34.36 -17.01 -6.10
N PHE A 293 33.14 -16.75 -5.62
CA PHE A 293 32.24 -15.80 -6.25
C PHE A 293 32.73 -14.36 -6.08
N SER A 294 32.77 -13.63 -7.19
CA SER A 294 32.90 -12.17 -7.19
C SER A 294 32.06 -11.57 -8.31
N GLY A 295 31.28 -10.53 -7.99
CA GLY A 295 30.46 -9.83 -8.97
C GLY A 295 30.03 -8.44 -8.48
N THR A 296 29.42 -7.68 -9.37
CA THR A 296 28.86 -6.36 -9.05
C THR A 296 27.36 -6.42 -8.90
N TRP A 297 26.80 -5.69 -7.94
CA TRP A 297 25.36 -5.55 -7.76
C TRP A 297 25.01 -4.07 -7.54
N GLU A 298 24.12 -3.54 -8.37
CA GLU A 298 23.61 -2.19 -8.22
C GLU A 298 22.30 -2.21 -7.40
N HIS A 299 22.26 -1.41 -6.34
CA HIS A 299 21.08 -1.25 -5.50
C HIS A 299 21.02 0.16 -4.90
N ALA A 300 19.88 0.83 -5.04
CA ALA A 300 19.66 2.21 -4.56
C ALA A 300 20.76 3.19 -5.04
N ASP A 301 21.12 3.11 -6.33
CA ASP A 301 22.16 3.91 -6.99
C ASP A 301 23.58 3.72 -6.40
N ILE A 302 23.80 2.64 -5.65
CA ILE A 302 25.11 2.23 -5.14
C ILE A 302 25.54 0.95 -5.87
N ILE A 303 26.76 0.95 -6.40
CA ILE A 303 27.39 -0.24 -7.00
C ILE A 303 28.20 -0.95 -5.91
N TYR A 304 27.73 -2.11 -5.49
CA TYR A 304 28.40 -2.99 -4.55
C TYR A 304 29.30 -3.99 -5.27
N THR A 305 30.49 -4.22 -4.74
CA THR A 305 31.31 -5.39 -5.09
C THR A 305 30.96 -6.50 -4.11
N VAL A 306 30.34 -7.57 -4.60
CA VAL A 306 29.87 -8.70 -3.78
C VAL A 306 30.83 -9.87 -3.94
N LYS A 307 31.33 -10.39 -2.82
CA LYS A 307 32.25 -11.54 -2.76
C LYS A 307 31.71 -12.61 -1.81
N GLY A 308 31.93 -13.88 -2.15
CA GLY A 308 31.64 -14.97 -1.24
C GLY A 308 32.73 -15.20 -0.19
N GLN A 309 32.35 -15.83 0.91
CA GLN A 309 33.25 -16.16 2.01
C GLN A 309 32.98 -17.59 2.50
N GLU A 310 34.02 -18.35 2.84
CA GLU A 310 33.85 -19.67 3.49
C GLU A 310 33.13 -19.54 4.85
N ALA A 311 32.11 -20.37 5.06
CA ALA A 311 31.43 -20.48 6.33
C ALA A 311 32.39 -21.08 7.38
N GLY A 312 32.92 -20.25 8.29
CA GLY A 312 33.75 -20.71 9.40
C GLY A 312 34.98 -19.86 9.75
N THR A 313 35.22 -18.71 9.10
CA THR A 313 36.39 -17.86 9.38
C THR A 313 36.11 -16.60 10.22
N GLY A 314 34.89 -16.44 10.75
CA GLY A 314 34.55 -15.34 11.66
C GLY A 314 34.85 -15.70 13.12
N THR A 315 35.86 -15.06 13.70
CA THR A 315 36.13 -15.00 15.16
C THR A 315 35.02 -14.32 15.93
#